data_AF-A0A9D3X7D6-F1
#
_entry.id   AF-A0A9D3X7D6-F1
#
_cell.length_a   1.000
_cell.length_b   1.000
_cell.length_c   1.000
_cell.angle_alpha   90.00
_cell.angle_beta   90.00
_cell.angle_gamma   90.00
#
_symmetry.space_group_name_H-M   'P 1'
#
loop_
_entity.id
_entity.type
_entity.pdbx_description
1 polymer ?
#
loop_
_entity_poly.entity_id
_entity_poly.type
_entity_poly.pdbx_seq_one_letter_code
_entity_poly.pdbx_strand_id
1 'polypeptide(L)'
;MAGYWEIPEGTNCPRKAWITGRLGAALGLIGSAYHIVLYPPNSAVKAAQTAAMSTVTMATLGAVFGLTTCLSAQVREDPEDALNYFIGGCASGIVLGARNHSHIVGSSACVALGLVAAFTKIGKREGWKIA
;
A
#
# COMPACT_ATOMS: atom_id res chain seq x y z
N MET A 1 -2.77 -10.85 -7.61
CA MET A 1 -1.67 -10.14 -8.29
C MET A 1 -1.67 -10.31 -9.82
N ALA A 2 -2.60 -11.07 -10.42
CA ALA A 2 -2.75 -11.11 -11.88
C ALA A 2 -2.99 -9.69 -12.41
N GLY A 3 -2.25 -9.27 -13.45
CA GLY A 3 -2.34 -7.94 -14.04
C GLY A 3 -1.44 -6.83 -13.47
N TYR A 4 -0.90 -6.90 -12.24
CA TYR A 4 0.00 -5.83 -11.74
C TYR A 4 1.40 -5.93 -12.36
N TRP A 5 1.95 -7.15 -12.42
CA TRP A 5 3.27 -7.46 -12.96
C TRP A 5 3.30 -7.56 -14.49
N GLU A 6 2.14 -7.60 -15.13
CA GLU A 6 2.02 -7.60 -16.60
C GLU A 6 2.15 -6.19 -17.19
N ILE A 7 1.89 -5.16 -16.38
CA ILE A 7 2.03 -3.77 -16.79
C ILE A 7 3.49 -3.36 -16.56
N PRO A 8 4.22 -2.91 -17.61
CA PRO A 8 5.59 -2.45 -17.43
C PRO A 8 5.64 -1.27 -16.47
N GLU A 9 6.68 -1.23 -15.63
CA GLU A 9 6.87 -0.12 -14.70
C GLU A 9 7.02 1.20 -15.47
N GLY A 10 6.49 2.29 -14.90
CA GLY A 10 6.44 3.59 -15.55
C GLY A 10 5.32 3.75 -16.60
N THR A 11 4.50 2.74 -16.88
CA THR A 11 3.34 2.86 -17.80
C THR A 11 2.01 2.66 -17.09
N ASN A 12 0.94 3.29 -17.62
CA ASN A 12 -0.43 3.13 -17.14
C ASN A 12 -0.60 3.31 -15.61
N CYS A 13 -0.03 4.40 -15.05
CA CYS A 13 -0.06 4.69 -13.61
C CYS A 13 -1.46 4.64 -12.97
N PRO A 14 -2.53 5.18 -13.59
CA PRO A 14 -3.88 5.08 -13.02
C PRO A 14 -4.34 3.64 -12.83
N ARG A 15 -3.97 2.75 -13.76
CA ARG A 15 -4.34 1.33 -13.70
C ARG A 15 -3.56 0.59 -12.61
N LYS A 16 -2.25 0.83 -12.49
CA LYS A 16 -1.44 0.26 -11.39
C LYS A 16 -1.95 0.74 -10.03
N ALA A 17 -2.21 2.03 -9.88
CA ALA A 17 -2.77 2.62 -8.68
C ALA A 17 -4.15 2.06 -8.32
N TRP A 18 -5.01 1.81 -9.31
CA TRP A 18 -6.30 1.19 -9.12
C TRP A 18 -6.18 -0.26 -8.63
N ILE A 19 -5.26 -1.04 -9.19
CA ILE A 19 -5.02 -2.43 -8.78
C ILE A 19 -4.49 -2.47 -7.34
N THR A 20 -3.48 -1.67 -7.02
CA THR A 20 -2.90 -1.62 -5.67
C THR A 20 -3.88 -1.03 -4.66
N GLY A 21 -4.67 -0.03 -5.04
CA GLY A 21 -5.73 0.54 -4.22
C GLY A 21 -6.84 -0.47 -3.91
N ARG A 22 -7.27 -1.28 -4.89
CA ARG A 22 -8.22 -2.39 -4.67
C ARG A 22 -7.67 -3.46 -3.73
N LEU A 23 -6.40 -3.82 -3.88
CA LEU A 23 -5.73 -4.75 -2.96
C LEU A 23 -5.69 -4.17 -1.54
N GLY A 24 -5.34 -2.89 -1.40
CA GLY A 24 -5.39 -2.18 -0.13
C GLY A 24 -6.79 -2.19 0.50
N ALA A 25 -7.83 -1.91 -0.29
CA ALA A 25 -9.22 -1.97 0.17
C ALA A 25 -9.61 -3.36 0.65
N ALA A 26 -9.26 -4.41 -0.09
CA ALA A 26 -9.54 -5.79 0.29
C ALA A 26 -8.86 -6.17 1.62
N LEU A 27 -7.58 -5.82 1.79
CA LEU A 27 -6.85 -6.01 3.04
C LEU A 27 -7.46 -5.19 4.19
N GLY A 28 -7.92 -3.97 3.91
CA GLY A 28 -8.61 -3.13 4.88
C GLY A 28 -9.92 -3.74 5.36
N LEU A 29 -10.73 -4.31 4.46
CA LEU A 29 -11.97 -5.01 4.82
C LEU A 29 -11.70 -6.24 5.68
N ILE A 30 -10.70 -7.05 5.31
CA ILE A 30 -10.30 -8.22 6.09
C ILE A 30 -9.85 -7.80 7.49
N GLY A 31 -8.96 -6.81 7.58
CA GLY A 31 -8.49 -6.28 8.87
C GLY A 31 -9.62 -5.71 9.72
N SER A 32 -10.60 -5.06 9.09
CA SER A 32 -11.79 -4.53 9.78
C SER A 32 -12.70 -5.63 10.31
N ALA A 33 -12.88 -6.71 9.54
CA ALA A 33 -13.66 -7.86 9.98
C ALA A 33 -13.05 -8.47 11.23
N TYR A 34 -11.73 -8.70 11.25
CA TYR A 34 -11.04 -9.17 12.46
C TYR A 34 -11.15 -8.19 13.63
N HIS A 35 -11.00 -6.89 13.37
CA HIS A 35 -11.12 -5.87 14.42
C HIS A 35 -12.51 -5.86 15.05
N ILE A 36 -13.58 -5.99 14.27
CA ILE A 36 -14.96 -6.02 14.77
C ILE A 36 -15.24 -7.31 15.55
N VAL A 37 -14.69 -8.45 15.12
CA VAL A 37 -14.87 -9.74 15.81
C VAL A 37 -14.12 -9.77 17.15
N LEU A 38 -12.89 -9.25 17.19
CA LEU A 38 -12.07 -9.22 18.41
C LEU A 38 -12.48 -8.12 19.38
N TYR A 39 -12.93 -6.97 18.87
CA TYR A 39 -13.35 -5.81 19.65
C TYR A 39 -14.76 -5.39 19.23
N PRO A 40 -15.80 -6.07 19.75
CA PRO A 40 -17.18 -5.82 19.36
C PRO A 40 -17.59 -4.39 19.74
N PRO A 41 -18.04 -3.57 18.79
CA PRO A 41 -18.52 -2.23 19.07
C PRO A 41 -19.93 -2.28 19.68
N ASN A 42 -20.22 -1.32 20.56
CA ASN A 42 -21.53 -1.19 21.20
C ASN A 42 -22.69 -0.87 20.23
N SER A 43 -22.40 -0.54 18.96
CA SER A 43 -23.43 -0.26 17.95
C SER A 43 -23.01 -0.65 16.52
N ALA A 44 -23.98 -1.07 15.71
CA ALA A 44 -23.78 -1.46 14.32
C ALA A 44 -23.29 -0.28 13.44
N VAL A 45 -23.76 0.94 13.72
CA VAL A 45 -23.32 2.14 13.00
C VAL A 45 -21.84 2.43 13.25
N LYS A 46 -21.38 2.26 14.50
CA LYS A 46 -19.97 2.45 14.84
C LYS A 46 -19.10 1.36 14.20
N ALA A 47 -19.59 0.13 14.12
CA ALA A 47 -18.93 -0.95 13.37
C ALA A 47 -18.75 -0.60 11.88
N ALA A 48 -19.83 -0.15 11.23
CA ALA A 48 -19.81 0.23 9.82
C ALA A 48 -18.88 1.42 9.56
N GLN A 49 -18.90 2.43 10.44
CA GLN A 49 -18.02 3.59 10.34
C GLN A 49 -16.55 3.21 10.50
N THR A 50 -16.21 2.37 11.49
CA THR A 50 -14.84 1.88 11.67
C THR A 50 -14.38 1.11 10.45
N ALA A 51 -15.18 0.17 9.94
CA ALA A 51 -14.86 -0.62 8.75
C ALA A 51 -14.69 0.25 7.49
N ALA A 52 -15.53 1.27 7.33
CA ALA A 52 -15.41 2.19 6.20
C ALA A 52 -14.11 3.00 6.28
N MET A 53 -13.79 3.57 7.45
CA MET A 53 -12.62 4.43 7.62
C MET A 53 -11.29 3.67 7.48
N SER A 54 -11.20 2.46 8.02
CA SER A 54 -10.04 1.57 7.85
C SER A 54 -9.88 1.13 6.40
N THR A 55 -10.96 0.74 5.74
CA THR A 55 -10.93 0.31 4.33
C THR A 55 -10.50 1.44 3.42
N VAL A 56 -11.06 2.64 3.59
CA VAL A 56 -10.65 3.82 2.82
C VAL A 56 -9.19 4.14 3.08
N THR A 57 -8.74 4.07 4.33
CA THR A 57 -7.32 4.31 4.65
C THR A 57 -6.41 3.32 3.93
N MET A 58 -6.66 2.02 4.04
CA MET A 58 -5.84 1.01 3.36
C MET A 58 -5.91 1.12 1.83
N ALA A 59 -7.07 1.47 1.27
CA ALA A 59 -7.22 1.76 -0.15
C ALA A 59 -6.37 2.95 -0.60
N THR A 60 -6.36 4.04 0.19
CA THR A 60 -5.54 5.21 -0.10
C THR A 60 -4.04 4.90 -0.03
N LEU A 61 -3.60 4.09 0.93
CA LEU A 61 -2.20 3.65 1.02
C LEU A 61 -1.79 2.88 -0.23
N GLY A 62 -2.62 1.92 -0.66
CA GLY A 62 -2.37 1.15 -1.89
C GLY A 62 -2.35 2.03 -3.15
N ALA A 63 -3.26 3.00 -3.26
CA ALA A 63 -3.30 3.91 -4.40
C ALA A 63 -2.08 4.84 -4.44
N VAL A 64 -1.72 5.44 -3.29
CA VAL A 64 -0.53 6.30 -3.16
C VAL A 64 0.72 5.51 -3.49
N PHE A 65 0.86 4.29 -2.97
CA PHE A 65 1.95 3.39 -3.34
C PHE A 65 2.04 3.20 -4.85
N GLY A 66 0.97 2.75 -5.51
CA GLY A 66 1.00 2.48 -6.95
C GLY A 66 1.24 3.72 -7.84
N LEU A 67 0.74 4.90 -7.44
CA LEU A 67 1.03 6.15 -8.14
C LEU A 67 2.48 6.56 -7.99
N THR A 68 2.99 6.54 -6.76
CA THR A 68 4.33 7.02 -6.44
C THR A 68 5.41 6.13 -7.02
N THR A 69 5.25 4.80 -6.99
CA THR A 69 6.18 3.89 -7.66
C THR A 69 6.19 4.09 -9.18
N CYS A 70 5.02 4.36 -9.79
CA CYS A 70 4.94 4.59 -11.23
C CYS A 70 5.53 5.93 -11.64
N LEU A 71 5.25 6.99 -10.87
CA LEU A 71 5.81 8.33 -11.10
C LEU A 71 7.32 8.35 -10.87
N SER A 72 7.83 7.70 -9.83
CA SER A 72 9.27 7.63 -9.57
C SER A 72 10.00 6.86 -10.68
N ALA A 73 9.40 5.79 -11.17
CA ALA A 73 9.91 5.03 -12.32
C ALA A 73 9.95 5.87 -13.61
N GLN A 74 8.95 6.73 -13.85
CA GLN A 74 8.97 7.65 -15.00
C GLN A 74 10.02 8.75 -14.86
N VAL A 75 10.09 9.38 -13.69
CA VAL A 75 11.00 10.53 -13.45
C VAL A 75 12.47 10.10 -13.45
N ARG A 76 12.78 8.90 -12.95
CA ARG A 76 14.16 8.40 -12.87
C ARG A 76 14.62 7.69 -14.13
N GLU A 77 13.70 7.44 -15.08
CA GLU A 77 13.93 6.64 -16.30
C GLU A 77 14.54 5.24 -16.05
N ASP A 78 14.58 4.81 -14.79
CA ASP A 78 15.00 3.49 -14.35
C ASP A 78 13.78 2.77 -13.77
N PRO A 79 13.00 2.06 -14.61
CA PRO A 79 11.78 1.37 -14.20
C PRO A 79 12.04 0.17 -13.27
N GLU A 80 13.28 -0.28 -13.24
CA GLU A 80 13.64 -1.55 -12.65
C GLU A 80 14.19 -1.36 -11.22
N ASP A 81 14.78 -0.23 -10.90
CA ASP A 81 15.32 0.08 -9.57
C ASP A 81 14.32 -0.18 -8.40
N ALA A 82 14.79 -0.92 -7.38
CA ALA A 82 14.05 -1.21 -6.15
C ALA A 82 13.80 0.06 -5.32
N LEU A 83 14.59 1.12 -5.53
CA LEU A 83 14.39 2.40 -4.87
C LEU A 83 13.04 3.05 -5.23
N ASN A 84 12.49 2.78 -6.41
CA ASN A 84 11.15 3.26 -6.77
C ASN A 84 10.08 2.70 -5.84
N TYR A 85 10.19 1.41 -5.52
CA TYR A 85 9.30 0.72 -4.60
C TYR A 85 9.52 1.19 -3.16
N PHE A 86 10.76 1.50 -2.77
CA PHE A 86 11.05 2.11 -1.47
C PHE A 86 10.39 3.47 -1.32
N ILE A 87 10.49 4.35 -2.33
CA ILE A 87 9.87 5.68 -2.33
C ILE A 87 8.36 5.55 -2.22
N GLY A 88 7.74 4.63 -2.95
CA GLY A 88 6.29 4.44 -2.85
C GLY A 88 5.84 3.86 -1.51
N GLY A 89 6.61 2.93 -0.95
CA GLY A 89 6.40 2.43 0.40
C GLY A 89 6.52 3.54 1.45
N CYS A 90 7.53 4.40 1.32
CA CYS A 90 7.70 5.54 2.21
C CYS A 90 6.55 6.55 2.09
N ALA A 91 6.13 6.88 0.87
CA ALA A 91 5.03 7.81 0.63
C ALA A 91 3.71 7.31 1.25
N SER A 92 3.41 6.02 1.11
CA SER A 92 2.26 5.41 1.79
C SER A 92 2.43 5.45 3.33
N GLY A 93 3.61 5.16 3.86
CA GLY A 93 3.89 5.28 5.31
C GLY A 93 3.68 6.69 5.87
N ILE A 94 4.08 7.73 5.13
CA ILE A 94 3.82 9.13 5.51
C ILE A 94 2.33 9.42 5.53
N VAL A 95 1.56 8.93 4.53
CA VAL A 95 0.10 9.10 4.51
C VAL A 95 -0.56 8.39 5.69
N LEU A 96 -0.06 7.22 6.09
CA LEU A 96 -0.52 6.54 7.30
C LEU A 96 -0.23 7.37 8.56
N GLY A 97 0.96 7.97 8.66
CA GLY A 97 1.32 8.88 9.74
C GLY A 97 0.44 10.13 9.79
N ALA A 98 0.10 10.70 8.63
CA ALA A 98 -0.82 11.83 8.52
C ALA A 98 -2.23 11.46 8.98
N ARG A 99 -2.72 10.26 8.62
CA ARG A 99 -4.02 9.73 9.07
C ARG A 99 -4.08 9.48 10.57
N ASN A 100 -2.97 9.05 11.17
CA ASN A 100 -2.87 8.76 12.59
C ASN A 100 -2.36 9.96 13.42
N HIS A 101 -2.19 11.13 12.80
CA HIS A 101 -1.65 12.36 13.40
C HIS A 101 -0.35 12.15 14.21
N SER A 102 0.53 11.26 13.73
CA SER A 102 1.74 10.89 14.47
C SER A 102 2.95 10.79 13.54
N HIS A 103 3.95 11.63 13.84
CA HIS A 103 5.23 11.64 13.12
C HIS A 103 6.02 10.35 13.33
N ILE A 104 5.94 9.76 14.53
CA ILE A 104 6.62 8.50 14.85
C ILE A 104 6.03 7.35 14.04
N VAL A 105 4.70 7.29 13.93
CA VAL A 105 4.04 6.28 13.10
C VAL A 105 4.39 6.49 11.63
N GLY A 106 4.42 7.74 11.15
CA GLY A 106 4.82 8.05 9.78
C GLY A 106 6.24 7.64 9.43
N SER A 107 7.22 7.97 10.28
CA SER A 107 8.64 7.65 10.03
C SER A 107 8.91 6.16 10.11
N SER A 108 8.38 5.48 11.13
CA SER A 108 8.52 4.03 11.29
C SER A 108 7.81 3.26 10.17
N ALA A 109 6.60 3.67 9.79
CA ALA A 109 5.87 3.07 8.66
C ALA A 109 6.58 3.32 7.34
N CYS A 110 7.18 4.49 7.12
CA CYS A 110 7.92 4.78 5.89
C CYS A 110 9.09 3.80 5.73
N VAL A 111 9.90 3.59 6.78
CA VAL A 111 11.03 2.65 6.72
C VAL A 111 10.52 1.21 6.58
N ALA A 112 9.55 0.79 7.37
CA ALA A 112 9.03 -0.57 7.34
C ALA A 112 8.39 -0.92 5.99
N LEU A 113 7.44 -0.11 5.51
CA LEU A 113 6.76 -0.34 4.23
C LEU A 113 7.69 -0.12 3.04
N GLY A 114 8.61 0.86 3.12
CA GLY A 114 9.63 1.10 2.11
C GLY A 114 10.54 -0.11 1.92
N LEU A 115 11.07 -0.67 3.02
CA LEU A 115 11.92 -1.86 2.96
C LEU A 115 11.16 -3.07 2.44
N VAL A 116 9.95 -3.33 2.94
CA VAL A 116 9.11 -4.45 2.45
C VAL A 116 8.83 -4.29 0.95
N ALA A 117 8.53 -3.08 0.48
CA ALA A 117 8.32 -2.84 -0.94
C ALA A 117 9.60 -3.03 -1.76
N ALA A 118 10.75 -2.56 -1.29
CA ALA A 118 12.03 -2.79 -1.96
C ALA A 118 12.35 -4.29 -2.06
N PHE A 119 12.20 -5.03 -0.95
CA PHE A 119 12.41 -6.49 -0.93
C PHE A 119 11.43 -7.25 -1.82
N THR A 120 10.17 -6.82 -1.93
CA THR A 120 9.24 -7.47 -2.87
C THR A 120 9.65 -7.28 -4.33
N LYS A 121 10.19 -6.12 -4.71
CA LYS A 121 10.76 -5.91 -6.05
C LYS A 121 12.04 -6.71 -6.26
N ILE A 122 12.95 -6.75 -5.28
CA ILE A 122 14.19 -7.56 -5.34
C ILE A 122 13.84 -9.05 -5.47
N GLY A 123 12.96 -9.57 -4.62
CA GLY A 123 12.51 -10.95 -4.69
C GLY A 123 11.84 -11.29 -6.03
N LYS A 124 11.11 -10.34 -6.63
CA LYS A 124 10.53 -10.53 -7.97
C LYS A 124 11.61 -10.57 -9.06
N ARG A 125 12.65 -9.73 -8.98
CA ARG A 125 13.80 -9.73 -9.91
C ARG A 125 14.58 -11.04 -9.83
N GLU A 126 14.89 -11.47 -8.61
CA GLU A 126 15.71 -12.66 -8.35
C GLU A 126 14.91 -13.97 -8.42
N GLY A 127 13.59 -13.89 -8.59
CA GLY A 127 12.73 -15.06 -8.71
C GLY A 127 12.55 -15.83 -7.41
N TRP A 128 12.64 -15.16 -6.26
CA TRP A 128 12.40 -15.77 -4.96
C TRP A 128 10.99 -16.35 -4.90
N LYS A 129 10.91 -17.66 -4.66
CA LYS A 129 9.65 -18.34 -4.40
C LYS A 129 9.39 -18.30 -2.90
N ILE A 130 8.34 -17.59 -2.51
CA ILE A 130 7.84 -17.64 -1.14
C ILE A 130 7.19 -19.02 -1.01
N ALA A 131 7.84 -19.89 -0.22
CA ALA A 131 7.45 -21.29 -0.03
C ALA A 131 6.06 -21.43 0.60
#